data_AF-A0AAW9IHR4-F1
#
_entry.id   AF-A0AAW9IHR4-F1
#
_cell.length_a   1.000
_cell.length_b   1.000
_cell.length_c   1.000
_cell.angle_alpha   90.00
_cell.angle_beta   90.00
_cell.angle_gamma   90.00
#
_symmetry.space_group_name_H-M   'P 1'
#
loop_
_entity.id
_entity.type
_entity.pdbx_description
1 polymer ?
#
loop_
_entity_poly.entity_id
_entity_poly.type
_entity_poly.pdbx_seq_one_letter_code
_entity_poly.pdbx_strand_id
1 'polypeptide(L)'
;MRVINVRDAVGQKLCHDITKIVPGEFKGRLFKKGHIIKEEDIEELLSVGKDHIYIWNDEEDLVHENEAAEILKEISAGCGL
;
A
#
# COMPACT_ATOMS: atom_id res chain seq x y z
N MET A 1 2.18 -4.56 -8.34
CA MET A 1 2.76 -4.41 -6.99
C MET A 1 4.08 -5.15 -6.95
N ARG A 2 5.06 -4.69 -6.16
CA ARG A 2 6.30 -5.44 -5.93
C ARG A 2 6.66 -5.46 -4.45
N VAL A 3 7.39 -6.49 -4.04
CA VAL A 3 7.93 -6.62 -2.68
C VAL A 3 9.28 -5.94 -2.63
N ILE A 4 9.49 -5.10 -1.62
CA ILE A 4 10.78 -4.45 -1.34
C ILE A 4 11.15 -4.63 0.13
N ASN A 5 12.45 -4.63 0.44
CA ASN A 5 12.91 -4.54 1.81
C ASN A 5 12.48 -3.20 2.40
N VAL A 6 12.01 -3.19 3.65
CA VAL A 6 11.56 -1.94 4.30
C VAL A 6 12.68 -0.89 4.30
N ARG A 7 13.93 -1.30 4.50
CA ARG A 7 15.08 -0.37 4.54
C ARG A 7 15.33 0.35 3.22
N ASP A 8 14.89 -0.22 2.10
CA ASP A 8 15.06 0.35 0.75
C ASP A 8 13.78 1.03 0.23
N ALA A 9 12.74 1.13 1.07
CA ALA A 9 11.41 1.53 0.63
C ALA A 9 11.17 3.06 0.65
N VAL A 10 12.16 3.87 1.05
CA VAL A 10 12.02 5.33 1.10
C VAL A 10 11.68 5.89 -0.29
N GLY A 11 10.69 6.78 -0.33
CA GLY A 11 10.14 7.37 -1.56
C GLY A 11 9.12 6.50 -2.28
N GLN A 12 8.90 5.25 -1.85
CA GLN A 12 7.94 4.34 -2.47
C GLN A 12 6.54 4.53 -1.87
N LYS A 13 5.51 4.24 -2.68
CA LYS A 13 4.10 4.37 -2.28
C LYS A 13 3.54 3.06 -1.78
N LEU A 14 2.91 3.05 -0.60
CA LEU A 14 2.26 1.87 -0.05
C LEU A 14 1.02 1.44 -0.86
N CYS A 15 0.93 0.15 -1.17
CA CYS A 15 -0.24 -0.44 -1.85
C CYS A 15 -1.43 -0.66 -0.93
N HIS A 16 -1.19 -0.83 0.36
CA HIS A 16 -2.21 -1.18 1.35
C HIS A 16 -1.99 -0.39 2.65
N ASP A 17 -3.03 -0.38 3.48
CA ASP A 17 -2.89 0.10 4.85
C ASP A 17 -1.94 -0.80 5.64
N ILE A 18 -1.13 -0.21 6.51
CA ILE A 18 -0.35 -0.92 7.53
C ILE A 18 -1.04 -0.68 8.88
N THR A 19 -1.32 -1.76 9.60
CA THR A 19 -1.98 -1.71 10.91
C THR A 19 -0.97 -2.09 11.98
N LYS A 20 -0.89 -1.29 13.05
CA LYS A 20 -0.11 -1.61 14.25
C LYS A 20 -1.04 -2.25 15.27
N ILE A 21 -0.57 -3.35 15.86
CA ILE A 21 -1.28 -4.08 16.91
C ILE A 21 -0.31 -4.24 18.07
N VAL A 22 -0.57 -3.54 19.17
CA VAL A 22 0.09 -3.70 20.46
C VAL A 22 -0.92 -4.38 21.40
N PRO A 23 -0.74 -5.66 21.74
CA PRO A 23 -1.70 -6.41 22.55
C PRO A 23 -2.04 -5.71 23.87
N GLY A 24 -3.32 -5.47 24.12
CA GLY A 24 -3.80 -4.82 25.34
C GLY A 24 -3.66 -3.29 25.38
N GLU A 25 -2.98 -2.67 24.41
CA GLU A 25 -2.72 -1.22 24.40
C GLU A 25 -3.32 -0.51 23.19
N PHE A 26 -3.05 -1.01 21.97
CA PHE A 26 -3.41 -0.29 20.75
C PHE A 26 -3.70 -1.23 19.58
N LYS A 27 -4.74 -0.91 18.81
CA LYS A 27 -5.02 -1.55 17.52
C LYS A 27 -5.56 -0.50 16.56
N GLY A 28 -4.78 -0.16 15.54
CA GLY A 28 -5.18 0.90 14.62
C GLY A 28 -4.30 0.98 13.38
N ARG A 29 -4.80 1.75 12.39
CA ARG A 29 -4.07 2.04 11.17
C ARG A 29 -2.86 2.90 11.51
N LEU A 30 -1.68 2.41 11.18
CA LEU A 30 -0.40 3.09 11.32
C LEU A 30 -0.10 3.93 10.07
N PHE A 31 -0.19 3.32 8.89
CA PHE A 31 -0.05 3.99 7.60
C PHE A 31 -1.26 3.69 6.70
N LYS A 32 -1.63 4.67 5.87
CA LYS A 32 -2.73 4.54 4.91
C LYS A 32 -2.21 4.10 3.54
N LYS A 33 -2.98 3.33 2.78
CA LYS A 33 -2.78 3.09 1.35
C LYS A 33 -2.51 4.43 0.64
N GLY A 34 -1.46 4.46 -0.15
CA GLY A 34 -1.02 5.64 -0.88
C GLY A 34 -0.07 6.57 -0.12
N HIS A 35 0.25 6.28 1.15
CA HIS A 35 1.31 6.96 1.88
C HIS A 35 2.67 6.77 1.19
N ILE A 36 3.45 7.85 1.11
CA ILE A 36 4.82 7.84 0.59
C ILE A 36 5.75 7.65 1.77
N ILE A 37 6.53 6.58 1.74
CA ILE A 37 7.42 6.19 2.84
C ILE A 37 8.56 7.19 2.95
N LYS A 38 8.80 7.68 4.17
CA LYS A 38 9.93 8.53 4.53
C LYS A 38 10.95 7.77 5.38
N GLU A 39 12.12 8.37 5.57
CA GLU A 39 13.17 7.80 6.44
C GLU A 39 12.68 7.55 7.88
N GLU A 40 11.88 8.47 8.43
CA GLU A 40 11.28 8.35 9.77
C GLU A 40 10.30 7.16 9.90
N ASP A 41 9.73 6.70 8.79
CA ASP A 41 8.76 5.60 8.80
C ASP A 41 9.45 4.22 8.89
N ILE A 42 10.75 4.13 8.60
CA ILE A 42 11.48 2.85 8.52
C ILE A 42 11.52 2.14 9.87
N GLU A 43 11.84 2.87 10.95
CA GLU A 43 11.88 2.30 12.30
C GLU A 43 10.50 1.79 12.72
N GLU A 44 9.46 2.56 12.42
CA GLU A 44 8.09 2.24 12.78
C GLU A 44 7.55 1.03 11.98
N LEU A 45 7.87 0.94 10.69
CA LEU A 45 7.57 -0.21 9.83
C LEU A 45 8.29 -1.49 10.31
N LEU A 46 9.56 -1.39 10.73
CA LEU A 46 10.28 -2.52 11.32
C LEU A 46 9.68 -2.92 12.67
N SER A 47 9.23 -1.96 13.48
CA SER A 47 8.65 -2.21 14.80
C SER A 47 7.38 -3.08 14.76
N VAL A 48 6.63 -3.03 13.65
CA VAL A 48 5.44 -3.87 13.43
C VAL A 48 5.77 -5.27 12.87
N GLY A 49 7.06 -5.63 12.83
CA GLY A 49 7.53 -6.95 12.38
C GLY A 49 7.51 -7.13 10.86
N LYS A 50 7.60 -6.04 10.09
CA LYS A 50 7.67 -6.08 8.64
C LYS A 50 9.11 -5.84 8.18
N ASP A 51 9.79 -6.88 7.72
CA ASP A 51 11.07 -6.73 7.00
C ASP A 51 10.87 -6.41 5.51
N HIS A 52 9.70 -6.78 4.97
CA HIS A 52 9.33 -6.57 3.58
C HIS A 52 7.89 -6.05 3.47
N ILE A 53 7.66 -5.17 2.49
CA ILE A 53 6.37 -4.55 2.24
C ILE A 53 6.04 -4.52 0.75
N TYR A 54 4.75 -4.44 0.45
CA TYR A 54 4.25 -4.26 -0.91
C TYR A 54 4.15 -2.77 -1.24
N ILE A 55 4.85 -2.39 -2.28
CA ILE A 55 4.82 -1.04 -2.85
C ILE A 55 4.20 -1.06 -4.24
N TRP A 56 3.76 0.11 -4.69
CA TRP A 56 3.28 0.27 -6.05
C TRP A 56 4.36 -0.16 -7.03
N ASN A 57 3.96 -0.85 -8.11
CA ASN A 57 4.88 -1.12 -9.20
C ASN A 57 4.55 -0.09 -10.27
N ASP A 58 5.47 0.81 -10.56
CA ASP A 58 5.32 1.81 -11.62
C ASP A 58 5.69 1.22 -13.00
N GLU A 59 5.51 -0.09 -13.19
CA GLU A 59 5.59 -0.69 -14.52
C GLU A 59 4.42 -0.14 -15.34
N GLU A 60 4.76 0.67 -16.35
CA GLU A 60 3.80 1.45 -17.16
C GLU A 60 2.74 0.57 -17.85
N ASP A 61 3.03 -0.72 -18.06
CA ASP A 61 2.14 -1.68 -18.71
C ASP A 61 1.17 -2.39 -17.75
N LEU A 62 1.23 -2.12 -16.44
CA LEU A 62 0.40 -2.77 -15.43
C LEU A 62 -0.48 -1.79 -14.66
N VAL A 63 -1.78 -2.09 -14.61
CA VAL A 63 -2.76 -1.37 -13.78
C VAL A 63 -3.06 -2.14 -12.49
N HIS A 64 -3.38 -1.42 -11.41
CA HIS A 64 -3.81 -2.04 -10.14
C HIS A 64 -5.27 -2.50 -10.23
N GLU A 65 -5.69 -3.51 -9.45
CA GLU A 65 -7.07 -4.04 -9.44
C GLU A 65 -8.17 -2.97 -9.36
N ASN A 66 -8.04 -1.96 -8.49
CA ASN A 66 -8.97 -0.83 -8.41
C ASN A 66 -9.10 -0.05 -9.73
N GLU A 67 -7.98 0.17 -10.42
CA GLU A 67 -7.96 0.89 -11.69
C GLU A 67 -8.53 0.01 -12.81
N ALA A 68 -8.16 -1.28 -12.83
CA ALA A 68 -8.78 -2.25 -13.72
C ALA A 68 -10.30 -2.32 -13.52
N ALA A 69 -10.78 -2.27 -12.28
CA ALA A 69 -12.21 -2.28 -11.96
C ALA A 69 -12.92 -1.02 -12.48
N GLU A 70 -12.31 0.16 -12.36
CA GLU A 70 -12.86 1.39 -12.96
C GLU A 70 -12.88 1.30 -14.48
N ILE A 71 -11.79 0.86 -15.12
CA ILE A 71 -11.73 0.67 -16.58
C ILE A 71 -12.84 -0.30 -17.04
N LEU A 72 -12.96 -1.45 -16.36
CA LEU A 72 -13.99 -2.43 -16.65
C LEU A 72 -15.39 -1.86 -16.47
N LYS A 73 -15.62 -1.07 -15.41
CA LYS A 73 -16.89 -0.36 -15.19
C LYS A 73 -17.19 0.56 -16.36
N GLU A 74 -16.26 1.43 -16.76
CA GLU A 74 -16.48 2.39 -17.84
C GLU A 74 -16.84 1.72 -19.19
N ILE A 75 -16.27 0.55 -19.49
CA ILE A 75 -16.52 -0.14 -20.76
C ILE A 75 -17.72 -1.10 -20.74
N SER A 76 -18.17 -1.54 -19.57
CA SER A 76 -19.19 -2.59 -19.44
C SER A 76 -20.48 -2.16 -18.73
N ALA A 77 -20.45 -1.05 -18.00
CA ALA A 77 -21.63 -0.54 -17.31
C ALA A 77 -22.65 0.01 -18.32
N GLY A 78 -23.91 -0.42 -18.19
CA GLY A 78 -25.04 0.18 -18.89
C GLY A 78 -25.54 1.46 -18.20
N CYS A 79 -26.57 2.08 -18.77
CA CYS A 79 -27.19 3.27 -18.18
C CYS A 79 -27.83 2.92 -16.82
N GLY A 80 -27.19 3.29 -15.71
CA GLY A 80 -27.68 3.01 -14.35
C GLY A 80 -26.60 2.97 -13.26
N LEU A 81 -25.32 3.02 -13.66
CA LEU A 81 -24.17 3.33 -12.80
C LEU A 81 -23.75 4.80 -12.97
#